data_AF-A0A564FXI7-F1
#
_entry.id   AF-A0A564FXI7-F1
#
_cell.length_a   1.000
_cell.length_b   1.000
_cell.length_c   1.000
_cell.angle_alpha   90.00
_cell.angle_beta   90.00
_cell.angle_gamma   90.00
#
_symmetry.space_group_name_H-M   'P 1'
#
loop_
_entity.id
_entity.type
_entity.pdbx_description
1 polymer ?
#
loop_
_entity_poly.entity_id
_entity_poly.type
_entity_poly.pdbx_seq_one_letter_code
_entity_poly.pdbx_strand_id
1 'polypeptide(L)'
;MPPARSPTKGIPAGEGRLRRLGRRVRAWLARAATAREGVSAIEFAFIAPVLLGLFMASVELPRAFATGKRLQLGAGAMADLISRNDFASLSDVYAAAQAVATPYDVADAGIVLTAGGVYLQRGVYVAKVCSSTARNDQARAAGSVIGPAPAGSASDGARFVMAEVKMRYAALFRLVPMLNDWTFSYTVSWPVREGKAVNGQREVVLPGGQACPAS
;
A
#
# COMPACT_ATOMS: atom_id res chain seq x y z
N MET A 1 -96.72 -35.67 -13.51
CA MET A 1 -95.73 -36.70 -13.87
C MET A 1 -94.45 -35.96 -14.31
N PRO A 2 -93.26 -36.34 -13.80
CA PRO A 2 -92.02 -35.54 -13.70
C PRO A 2 -91.16 -35.65 -15.01
N PRO A 3 -89.92 -35.11 -15.12
CA PRO A 3 -89.08 -34.45 -14.10
C PRO A 3 -88.36 -33.14 -14.49
N ALA A 4 -87.93 -32.45 -13.43
CA ALA A 4 -86.93 -31.40 -13.40
C ALA A 4 -85.54 -31.87 -13.90
N ARG A 5 -84.78 -30.97 -14.52
CA ARG A 5 -83.31 -31.12 -14.69
C ARG A 5 -82.57 -29.99 -14.00
N SER A 6 -81.68 -30.40 -13.11
CA SER A 6 -80.72 -29.63 -12.33
C SER A 6 -79.55 -29.11 -13.20
N PRO A 7 -78.84 -28.06 -12.74
CA PRO A 7 -77.59 -27.64 -13.36
C PRO A 7 -76.44 -28.52 -12.85
N THR A 8 -75.82 -29.30 -13.73
CA THR A 8 -74.59 -30.04 -13.42
C THR A 8 -73.39 -29.10 -13.40
N LYS A 9 -73.04 -28.71 -12.18
CA LYS A 9 -71.74 -28.18 -11.77
C LYS A 9 -70.64 -29.15 -12.20
N GLY A 10 -69.66 -28.68 -12.99
CA GLY A 10 -68.51 -29.48 -13.40
C GLY A 10 -67.35 -28.64 -13.90
N ILE A 11 -66.50 -28.19 -12.98
CA ILE A 11 -65.09 -27.86 -13.29
C ILE A 11 -64.26 -28.86 -12.47
N PRO A 12 -63.27 -29.54 -13.09
CA PRO A 12 -61.90 -29.17 -12.74
C PRO A 12 -60.98 -29.14 -13.99
N ALA A 13 -60.71 -27.94 -14.49
CA ALA A 13 -59.66 -27.68 -15.50
C ALA A 13 -58.24 -27.55 -14.89
N GLY A 14 -58.09 -27.77 -13.58
CA GLY A 14 -56.86 -27.53 -12.79
C GLY A 14 -55.87 -28.71 -12.75
N GLU A 15 -56.36 -29.95 -12.64
CA GLU A 15 -55.49 -31.13 -12.45
C GLU A 15 -54.65 -31.48 -13.69
N GLY A 16 -55.21 -31.27 -14.89
CA GLY A 16 -54.52 -31.57 -16.15
C GLY A 16 -53.34 -30.64 -16.44
N ARG A 17 -53.35 -29.41 -15.90
CA ARG A 17 -52.33 -28.38 -16.14
C ARG A 17 -51.11 -28.58 -15.25
N LEU A 18 -51.34 -28.89 -13.97
CA LEU A 18 -50.29 -29.20 -12.99
C LEU A 18 -49.52 -30.49 -13.35
N ARG A 19 -50.22 -31.53 -13.82
CA ARG A 19 -49.59 -32.80 -14.26
C ARG A 19 -48.76 -32.65 -15.54
N ARG A 20 -49.10 -31.71 -16.43
CA ARG A 20 -48.30 -31.38 -17.63
C ARG A 20 -47.08 -30.53 -17.28
N LEU A 21 -47.22 -29.59 -16.33
CA LEU A 21 -46.11 -28.79 -15.83
C LEU A 21 -45.06 -29.65 -15.12
N GLY A 22 -45.49 -30.55 -14.23
CA GLY A 22 -44.59 -31.47 -13.52
C GLY A 22 -43.83 -32.43 -14.46
N ARG A 23 -44.46 -32.89 -15.55
CA ARG A 23 -43.77 -33.69 -16.57
C ARG A 23 -42.74 -32.89 -17.37
N ARG A 24 -43.02 -31.62 -17.68
CA ARG A 24 -42.07 -30.73 -18.37
C ARG A 24 -40.85 -30.41 -17.51
N VAL A 25 -41.05 -30.14 -16.23
CA VAL A 25 -39.96 -29.90 -15.27
C VAL A 25 -39.10 -31.15 -15.09
N ARG A 26 -39.71 -32.33 -14.94
CA ARG A 26 -38.98 -33.61 -14.86
C ARG A 26 -38.19 -33.91 -16.14
N ALA A 27 -38.75 -33.64 -17.32
CA ALA A 27 -38.05 -33.84 -18.59
C ALA A 27 -36.88 -32.86 -18.75
N TRP A 28 -37.03 -31.61 -18.30
CA TRP A 28 -35.95 -30.63 -18.26
C TRP A 28 -34.82 -31.03 -17.30
N LEU A 29 -35.17 -31.48 -16.09
CA LEU A 29 -34.20 -31.95 -15.10
C LEU A 29 -33.49 -33.24 -15.55
N ALA A 30 -34.20 -34.17 -16.18
CA ALA A 30 -33.59 -35.37 -16.75
C ALA A 30 -32.64 -35.02 -17.91
N ARG A 31 -32.99 -34.05 -18.77
CA ARG A 31 -32.10 -33.56 -19.85
C ARG A 31 -30.90 -32.79 -19.31
N ALA A 32 -31.07 -32.01 -18.24
CA ALA A 32 -29.96 -31.34 -17.57
C ALA A 32 -29.03 -32.33 -16.86
N ALA A 33 -29.58 -33.42 -16.30
CA ALA A 33 -28.81 -34.48 -15.64
C ALA A 33 -28.08 -35.41 -16.64
N THR A 34 -28.56 -35.53 -17.88
CA THR A 34 -27.89 -36.31 -18.93
C THR A 34 -26.98 -35.48 -19.84
N ALA A 35 -27.02 -34.15 -19.72
CA ALA A 35 -26.13 -33.25 -20.44
C ALA A 35 -24.72 -33.30 -19.83
N ARG A 36 -23.78 -33.98 -20.52
CA ARG A 36 -22.36 -34.02 -20.15
C ARG A 36 -21.73 -32.63 -19.98
N GLU A 37 -22.26 -31.64 -20.69
CA GLU A 37 -21.86 -30.23 -20.60
C GLU A 37 -22.08 -29.64 -19.19
N GLY A 38 -23.07 -30.12 -18.44
CA GLY A 38 -23.36 -29.67 -17.08
C GLY A 38 -22.30 -30.10 -16.05
N VAL A 39 -21.67 -31.26 -16.25
CA VAL A 39 -20.60 -31.76 -15.38
C VAL A 39 -19.33 -30.94 -15.59
N SER A 40 -18.95 -30.67 -16.84
CA SER A 40 -17.81 -29.81 -17.17
C SER A 40 -17.99 -28.37 -16.69
N ALA A 41 -19.22 -27.83 -16.71
CA ALA A 41 -19.51 -26.51 -16.17
C ALA A 41 -19.28 -26.43 -14.65
N ILE A 42 -19.58 -27.49 -13.90
CA ILE A 42 -19.35 -27.56 -12.46
C ILE A 42 -17.85 -27.65 -12.15
N GLU A 43 -17.11 -28.49 -12.87
CA GLU A 43 -15.65 -28.59 -12.72
C GLU A 43 -14.97 -27.24 -13.00
N PHE A 44 -15.40 -26.55 -14.06
CA PHE A 44 -14.90 -25.21 -14.38
C PHE A 44 -15.26 -24.19 -13.31
N ALA A 45 -16.45 -24.26 -12.70
CA ALA A 45 -16.83 -23.37 -11.60
C ALA A 45 -15.92 -23.49 -10.37
N PHE A 46 -15.33 -24.67 -10.13
CA PHE A 46 -14.35 -24.85 -9.06
C PHE A 46 -12.92 -24.46 -9.47
N ILE A 47 -12.52 -24.70 -10.72
CA ILE A 47 -11.17 -24.40 -11.21
C ILE A 47 -11.00 -22.91 -11.53
N ALA A 48 -12.02 -22.26 -12.09
CA ALA A 48 -11.97 -20.86 -12.52
C ALA A 48 -11.57 -19.87 -11.42
N PRO A 49 -12.09 -19.96 -10.17
CA PRO A 49 -11.64 -19.09 -9.08
C PRO A 49 -10.14 -19.22 -8.77
N VAL A 50 -9.59 -20.45 -8.85
CA VAL A 50 -8.17 -20.71 -8.62
C VAL A 50 -7.33 -20.11 -9.74
N LEU A 51 -7.71 -20.35 -11.00
CA LEU A 51 -7.01 -19.78 -12.16
C LEU A 51 -7.05 -18.25 -12.17
N LEU A 52 -8.20 -17.66 -11.83
CA LEU A 52 -8.35 -16.22 -11.73
C LEU A 52 -7.51 -15.64 -10.58
N GLY A 53 -7.47 -16.31 -9.42
CA GLY A 53 -6.62 -15.93 -8.30
C GLY A 53 -5.13 -15.97 -8.68
N LEU A 54 -4.68 -17.02 -9.36
CA LEU A 54 -3.29 -17.14 -9.85
C LEU A 54 -2.95 -16.06 -10.88
N PHE A 55 -3.87 -15.75 -11.80
CA PHE A 55 -3.71 -14.66 -12.77
C PHE A 55 -3.60 -13.29 -12.09
N MET A 56 -4.47 -13.01 -11.12
CA MET A 56 -4.39 -11.76 -10.36
C MET A 56 -3.08 -11.66 -9.59
N ALA A 57 -2.67 -12.75 -8.93
CA ALA A 57 -1.42 -12.80 -8.17
C ALA A 57 -0.19 -12.57 -9.07
N SER A 58 -0.17 -13.14 -10.27
CA SER A 58 0.95 -12.98 -11.21
C SER A 58 1.11 -11.55 -11.72
N VAL A 59 0.05 -10.74 -11.70
CA VAL A 59 0.08 -9.32 -12.08
C VAL A 59 0.29 -8.40 -10.89
N GLU A 60 -0.39 -8.66 -9.77
CA GLU A 60 -0.44 -7.75 -8.62
C GLU A 60 0.84 -7.83 -7.76
N LEU A 61 1.38 -9.04 -7.53
CA LEU A 61 2.57 -9.21 -6.68
C LEU A 61 3.82 -8.54 -7.26
N PRO A 62 4.17 -8.71 -8.55
CA PRO A 62 5.34 -8.03 -9.11
C PRO A 62 5.19 -6.51 -9.08
N ARG A 63 3.97 -6.00 -9.29
CA ARG A 63 3.68 -4.57 -9.21
C ARG A 63 3.89 -4.02 -7.81
N ALA A 64 3.31 -4.66 -6.80
CA ALA A 64 3.47 -4.26 -5.40
C ALA A 64 4.95 -4.25 -5.00
N PHE A 65 5.69 -5.30 -5.36
CA PHE A 65 7.13 -5.40 -5.10
C PHE A 65 7.93 -4.30 -5.81
N ALA A 66 7.65 -4.06 -7.10
CA ALA A 66 8.32 -3.03 -7.88
C ALA A 66 8.05 -1.62 -7.32
N THR A 67 6.80 -1.32 -6.94
CA THR A 67 6.44 -0.07 -6.27
C THR A 67 7.24 0.11 -4.98
N GLY A 68 7.24 -0.90 -4.10
CA GLY A 68 7.98 -0.86 -2.84
C GLY A 68 9.49 -0.63 -3.04
N LYS A 69 10.09 -1.34 -4.00
CA LYS A 69 11.51 -1.18 -4.33
C LYS A 69 11.83 0.22 -4.83
N ARG A 70 10.99 0.78 -5.70
CA ARG A 70 11.15 2.12 -6.27
C ARG A 70 11.01 3.21 -5.20
N LEU A 71 10.06 3.06 -4.28
CA LEU A 71 9.93 3.94 -3.11
C LEU A 71 11.17 3.92 -2.22
N GLN A 72 11.68 2.73 -1.90
CA GLN A 72 12.88 2.57 -1.09
C GLN A 72 14.11 3.24 -1.76
N LEU A 73 14.27 3.06 -3.08
CA LEU A 73 15.33 3.71 -3.84
C LEU A 73 15.16 5.24 -3.87
N GLY A 74 13.93 5.74 -4.03
CA GLY A 74 13.63 7.16 -3.96
C GLY A 74 13.95 7.76 -2.59
N ALA A 75 13.60 7.07 -1.50
CA ALA A 75 13.98 7.45 -0.14
C ALA A 75 15.50 7.51 0.02
N GLY A 76 16.22 6.50 -0.48
CA GLY A 76 17.67 6.47 -0.46
C GLY A 76 18.32 7.61 -1.26
N ALA A 77 17.76 7.96 -2.42
CA ALA A 77 18.23 9.08 -3.23
C ALA A 77 18.00 10.43 -2.53
N MET A 78 16.84 10.63 -1.90
CA MET A 78 16.58 11.84 -1.11
C MET A 78 17.55 11.95 0.06
N ALA A 79 17.73 10.87 0.81
CA ALA A 79 18.64 10.84 1.95
C ALA A 79 20.10 11.08 1.52
N ASP A 80 20.53 10.56 0.36
CA ASP A 80 21.85 10.85 -0.19
C ASP A 80 22.00 12.32 -0.61
N LEU A 81 21.02 12.90 -1.29
CA LEU A 81 21.06 14.31 -1.70
C LEU A 81 21.09 15.26 -0.50
N ILE A 82 20.21 15.05 0.49
CA ILE A 82 20.19 15.89 1.70
C ILE A 82 21.40 15.67 2.60
N SER A 83 22.20 14.62 2.39
CA SER A 83 23.42 14.39 3.17
C SER A 83 24.62 15.23 2.72
N ARG A 84 24.50 15.96 1.61
CA ARG A 84 25.65 16.60 0.95
C ARG A 84 25.66 18.14 0.99
N ASN A 85 24.52 18.78 1.13
CA ASN A 85 24.47 20.24 1.04
C ASN A 85 23.38 20.84 1.91
N ASP A 86 23.51 22.12 2.22
CA ASP A 86 22.41 22.90 2.76
C ASP A 86 21.44 23.31 1.63
N PHE A 87 20.14 23.27 1.90
CA PHE A 87 19.11 23.56 0.91
C PHE A 87 18.30 24.78 1.31
N ALA A 88 18.14 25.73 0.38
CA ALA A 88 17.13 26.79 0.51
C ALA A 88 15.72 26.28 0.12
N SER A 89 15.67 25.32 -0.80
CA SER A 89 14.47 24.64 -1.27
C SER A 89 14.78 23.17 -1.55
N LEU A 90 13.80 22.30 -1.32
CA LEU A 90 13.91 20.85 -1.52
C LEU A 90 13.22 20.36 -2.80
N SER A 91 12.79 21.29 -3.67
CA SER A 91 12.15 20.97 -4.95
C SER A 91 13.00 20.01 -5.81
N ASP A 92 14.31 20.24 -5.92
CA ASP A 92 15.21 19.36 -6.68
C ASP A 92 15.39 17.98 -6.04
N VAL A 93 15.42 17.90 -4.70
CA VAL A 93 15.48 16.63 -3.96
C VAL A 93 14.24 15.79 -4.26
N TYR A 94 13.09 16.44 -4.26
CA TYR A 94 11.80 15.84 -4.59
C TYR A 94 11.69 15.41 -6.06
N ALA A 95 12.17 16.23 -6.99
CA ALA A 95 12.20 15.90 -8.41
C ALA A 95 13.14 14.71 -8.69
N ALA A 96 14.31 14.66 -8.06
CA ALA A 96 15.22 13.52 -8.16
C ALA A 96 14.60 12.23 -7.62
N ALA A 97 13.88 12.31 -6.49
CA ALA A 97 13.14 11.17 -5.95
C ALA A 97 12.10 10.63 -6.95
N GLN A 98 11.35 11.52 -7.60
CA GLN A 98 10.38 11.16 -8.64
C GLN A 98 11.04 10.51 -9.87
N ALA A 99 12.19 11.02 -10.29
CA ALA A 99 12.95 10.41 -11.39
C ALA A 99 13.38 8.97 -11.07
N VAL A 100 13.82 8.71 -9.83
CA VAL A 100 14.19 7.35 -9.38
C VAL A 100 12.97 6.43 -9.23
N ALA A 101 11.85 6.98 -8.76
CA ALA A 101 10.62 6.23 -8.51
C ALA A 101 9.85 5.87 -9.80
N THR A 102 10.17 6.49 -10.93
CA THR A 102 9.54 6.22 -12.24
C THR A 102 9.47 4.71 -12.54
N PRO A 103 8.33 4.19 -13.03
CA PRO A 103 7.13 4.90 -13.49
C PRO A 103 6.09 5.21 -12.40
N TYR A 104 6.42 5.06 -11.13
CA TYR A 104 5.48 5.30 -10.03
C TYR A 104 5.51 6.77 -9.62
N ASP A 105 4.32 7.36 -9.52
CA ASP A 105 4.16 8.72 -9.03
C ASP A 105 4.26 8.74 -7.50
N VAL A 106 5.17 9.56 -6.98
CA VAL A 106 5.37 9.80 -5.56
C VAL A 106 4.94 11.20 -5.15
N ALA A 107 4.27 11.95 -6.04
CA ALA A 107 3.75 13.28 -5.75
C ALA A 107 2.86 13.27 -4.51
N ASP A 108 1.97 12.28 -4.39
CA ASP A 108 1.05 12.10 -3.25
C ASP A 108 1.64 11.30 -2.09
N ALA A 109 2.89 10.82 -2.21
CA ALA A 109 3.55 10.13 -1.11
C ALA A 109 3.79 11.12 0.04
N GLY A 110 3.54 10.67 1.27
CA GLY A 110 3.94 11.36 2.48
C GLY A 110 5.46 11.22 2.64
N ILE A 111 6.18 12.33 2.65
CA ILE A 111 7.63 12.36 2.76
C ILE A 111 8.02 13.21 3.97
N VAL A 112 8.90 12.67 4.81
CA VAL A 112 9.51 13.42 5.91
C VAL A 112 11.02 13.32 5.77
N LEU A 113 11.67 14.47 5.66
CA LEU A 113 13.13 14.58 5.64
C LEU A 113 13.57 15.16 6.98
N THR A 114 14.62 14.57 7.55
CA THR A 114 15.12 14.91 8.88
C THR A 114 16.63 15.01 8.84
N ALA A 115 17.19 16.06 9.43
CA ALA A 115 18.58 16.11 9.87
C ALA A 115 18.60 15.93 11.40
N GLY A 116 19.48 15.05 11.86
CA GLY A 116 19.50 14.60 13.24
C GLY A 116 20.90 14.49 13.81
N GLY A 117 20.95 14.48 15.14
CA GLY A 117 22.14 14.33 15.94
C GLY A 117 22.04 13.13 16.87
N VAL A 118 23.18 12.51 17.18
CA VAL A 118 23.29 11.44 18.16
C VAL A 118 23.91 11.99 19.44
N TYR A 119 23.30 11.65 20.57
CA TYR A 119 23.68 12.15 21.90
C TYR A 119 23.82 11.01 22.89
N LEU A 120 24.88 11.02 23.69
CA LEU A 120 25.05 10.08 24.79
C LEU A 120 24.11 10.43 25.94
N GLN A 121 23.15 9.57 26.24
CA GLN A 121 22.21 9.73 27.35
C GLN A 121 22.23 8.48 28.23
N ARG A 122 22.67 8.65 29.49
CA ARG A 122 22.71 7.55 30.48
C ARG A 122 23.41 6.29 29.96
N GLY A 123 24.51 6.47 29.22
CA GLY A 123 25.30 5.36 28.65
C GLY A 123 24.77 4.78 27.34
N VAL A 124 23.70 5.33 26.76
CA VAL A 124 23.13 4.89 25.47
C VAL A 124 23.13 6.04 24.46
N TYR A 125 23.52 5.76 23.22
CA TYR A 125 23.45 6.73 22.13
C TYR A 125 22.03 6.84 21.58
N VAL A 126 21.46 8.04 21.68
CA VAL A 126 20.08 8.36 21.29
C VAL A 126 20.09 9.35 20.13
N ALA A 127 19.37 9.02 19.07
CA ALA A 127 19.15 9.88 17.92
C ALA A 127 18.00 10.86 18.17
N LYS A 128 18.23 12.14 17.88
CA LYS A 128 17.23 13.22 18.01
C LYS A 128 17.14 14.05 16.74
N VAL A 129 15.95 14.62 16.53
CA VAL A 129 15.69 15.56 15.44
C VAL A 129 16.34 16.91 15.74
N CYS A 130 17.06 17.46 14.77
CA CYS A 130 17.56 18.84 14.84
C CYS A 130 16.74 19.76 13.94
N SER A 131 16.56 19.35 12.68
CA SER A 131 15.66 20.00 11.74
C SER A 131 14.88 18.96 10.94
N SER A 132 13.66 19.29 10.55
CA SER A 132 12.81 18.40 9.76
C SER A 132 11.87 19.21 8.88
N THR A 133 11.51 18.64 7.74
CA THR A 133 10.58 19.18 6.77
C THR A 133 9.81 18.04 6.13
N ALA A 134 8.62 18.33 5.61
CA ALA A 134 7.75 17.29 5.08
C ALA A 134 6.97 17.76 3.85
N ARG A 135 6.52 16.79 3.06
CA ARG A 135 5.56 16.94 1.97
C ARG A 135 4.46 15.89 2.14
N ASN A 136 3.20 16.32 2.18
CA ASN A 136 2.03 15.44 2.38
C ASN A 136 2.09 14.56 3.64
N ASP A 137 2.91 14.92 4.62
CA ASP A 137 3.00 14.31 5.94
C ASP A 137 3.44 15.40 6.93
N GLN A 138 3.63 15.05 8.20
CA GLN A 138 4.03 15.97 9.25
C GLN A 138 5.53 15.88 9.52
N ALA A 139 6.20 17.05 9.51
CA ALA A 139 7.60 17.15 9.91
C ALA A 139 7.75 16.74 11.39
N ARG A 140 8.88 16.12 11.73
CA ARG A 140 9.15 15.76 13.12
C ARG A 140 9.47 17.00 13.94
N ALA A 141 9.03 17.04 15.19
CA ALA A 141 9.35 18.12 16.11
C ALA A 141 10.85 18.15 16.43
N ALA A 142 11.47 19.33 16.37
CA ALA A 142 12.87 19.51 16.79
C ALA A 142 13.05 19.07 18.26
N GLY A 143 14.17 18.41 18.55
CA GLY A 143 14.48 17.83 19.86
C GLY A 143 13.76 16.52 20.18
N SER A 144 12.79 16.08 19.37
CA SER A 144 12.11 14.79 19.58
C SER A 144 13.08 13.62 19.39
N VAL A 145 12.88 12.56 20.17
CA VAL A 145 13.67 11.33 20.10
C VAL A 145 13.19 10.49 18.93
N ILE A 146 14.12 10.09 18.06
CA ILE A 146 13.86 9.18 16.93
C ILE A 146 13.99 7.74 17.40
N GLY A 147 14.99 7.44 18.24
CA GLY A 147 15.29 6.10 18.73
C GLY A 147 16.79 5.90 18.94
N PRO A 148 17.29 4.65 18.81
CA PRO A 148 18.73 4.38 18.90
C PRO A 148 19.49 5.05 17.75
N ALA A 149 20.79 5.27 17.95
CA ALA A 149 21.67 5.78 16.90
C ALA A 149 21.59 4.91 15.61
N PRO A 150 21.43 5.52 14.43
CA PRO A 150 21.50 4.79 13.17
C PRO A 150 22.83 4.04 13.02
N ALA A 151 22.78 2.93 12.26
CA ALA A 151 23.97 2.15 11.97
C ALA A 151 25.07 3.04 11.34
N GLY A 152 26.29 2.97 11.89
CA GLY A 152 27.41 3.80 11.44
C GLY A 152 27.44 5.22 12.02
N SER A 153 26.55 5.58 12.94
CA SER A 153 26.54 6.89 13.64
C SER A 153 26.48 6.74 15.17
N ALA A 154 26.95 5.63 15.72
CA ALA A 154 26.91 5.33 17.15
C ALA A 154 28.06 6.00 17.92
N SER A 155 28.21 7.31 17.76
CA SER A 155 29.14 8.14 18.51
C SER A 155 28.48 9.43 18.94
N ASP A 156 28.93 10.00 20.05
CA ASP A 156 28.39 11.27 20.54
C ASP A 156 28.67 12.39 19.55
N GLY A 157 27.67 13.24 19.32
CA GLY A 157 27.73 14.33 18.33
C GLY A 157 27.62 13.89 16.87
N ALA A 158 27.49 12.59 16.55
CA ALA A 158 27.36 12.14 15.17
C ALA A 158 26.15 12.79 14.47
N ARG A 159 26.31 13.15 13.20
CA ARG A 159 25.27 13.79 12.38
C ARG A 159 24.80 12.85 11.29
N PHE A 160 23.49 12.76 11.14
CA PHE A 160 22.86 11.95 10.12
C PHE A 160 21.68 12.68 9.50
N VAL A 161 21.30 12.20 8.32
CA VAL A 161 20.05 12.56 7.67
C VAL A 161 19.19 11.33 7.50
N MET A 162 17.89 11.54 7.42
CA MET A 162 16.90 10.48 7.30
C MET A 162 15.78 10.94 6.37
N ALA A 163 15.44 10.07 5.42
CA ALA A 163 14.26 10.21 4.57
C ALA A 163 13.26 9.12 4.90
N GLU A 164 12.02 9.53 5.14
CA GLU A 164 10.88 8.66 5.36
C GLU A 164 9.90 8.87 4.23
N VAL A 165 9.39 7.77 3.69
CA VAL A 165 8.40 7.80 2.60
C VAL A 165 7.27 6.84 2.94
N LYS A 166 6.04 7.37 2.93
CA LYS A 166 4.80 6.64 3.12
C LYS A 166 3.93 6.77 1.89
N MET A 167 3.46 5.65 1.35
CA MET A 167 2.57 5.68 0.19
C MET A 167 1.57 4.53 0.24
N ARG A 168 0.30 4.85 0.03
CA ARG A 168 -0.75 3.84 -0.11
C ARG A 168 -0.58 3.12 -1.45
N TYR A 169 -0.61 1.80 -1.43
CA TYR A 169 -0.56 1.00 -2.64
C TYR A 169 -1.90 1.02 -3.36
N ALA A 170 -1.89 1.40 -4.65
CA ALA A 170 -3.06 1.38 -5.50
C ALA A 170 -3.16 0.04 -6.25
N ALA A 171 -3.84 -0.93 -5.62
CA ALA A 171 -4.05 -2.26 -6.21
C ALA A 171 -4.90 -2.19 -7.49
N LEU A 172 -4.57 -3.00 -8.50
CA LEU A 172 -5.38 -3.11 -9.71
C LEU A 172 -6.66 -3.90 -9.43
N PHE A 173 -6.50 -5.04 -8.75
CA PHE A 173 -7.60 -5.89 -8.36
C PHE A 173 -8.02 -5.61 -6.91
N ARG A 174 -9.11 -4.86 -6.74
CA ARG A 174 -9.64 -4.51 -5.41
C ARG A 174 -10.35 -5.67 -4.68
N LEU A 175 -10.27 -6.88 -5.23
CA LEU A 175 -10.93 -8.08 -4.71
C LEU A 175 -10.34 -8.55 -3.37
N VAL A 176 -9.07 -8.23 -3.11
CA VAL A 176 -8.37 -8.58 -1.86
C VAL A 176 -8.34 -7.35 -0.95
N PRO A 177 -9.19 -7.28 0.09
CA PRO A 177 -9.30 -6.10 0.94
C PRO A 177 -7.96 -5.71 1.60
N MET A 178 -7.16 -6.72 1.96
CA MET A 178 -5.84 -6.53 2.59
C MET A 178 -4.88 -5.68 1.74
N LEU A 179 -4.96 -5.75 0.41
CA LEU A 179 -4.08 -4.97 -0.48
C LEU A 179 -4.58 -3.55 -0.72
N ASN A 180 -5.87 -3.26 -0.49
CA ASN A 180 -6.48 -1.97 -0.80
C ASN A 180 -6.04 -0.86 0.17
N ASP A 181 -5.75 -1.22 1.42
CA ASP A 181 -5.33 -0.28 2.48
C ASP A 181 -3.84 -0.44 2.83
N TRP A 182 -3.11 -1.26 2.06
CA TRP A 182 -1.69 -1.48 2.27
C TRP A 182 -0.92 -0.17 2.06
N THR A 183 -0.13 0.22 3.05
CA THR A 183 0.73 1.39 2.98
C THR A 183 2.18 0.94 3.07
N PHE A 184 2.97 1.29 2.05
CA PHE A 184 4.41 1.18 2.12
C PHE A 184 4.97 2.27 3.02
N SER A 185 5.87 1.89 3.93
CA SER A 185 6.61 2.82 4.78
C SER A 185 8.07 2.43 4.75
N TYR A 186 8.92 3.32 4.21
CA TYR A 186 10.36 3.12 4.14
C TYR A 186 11.07 4.26 4.85
N THR A 187 12.07 3.91 5.64
CA THR A 187 12.96 4.85 6.32
C THR A 187 14.39 4.52 5.91
N VAL A 188 15.10 5.50 5.38
CA VAL A 188 16.51 5.37 5.00
C VAL A 188 17.29 6.48 5.67
N SER A 189 18.37 6.13 6.35
CA SER A 189 19.29 7.08 6.96
C SER A 189 20.69 6.97 6.36
N TRP A 190 21.37 8.11 6.30
CA TRP A 190 22.78 8.21 5.89
C TRP A 190 23.53 9.11 6.88
N PRO A 191 24.84 8.87 7.11
CA PRO A 191 25.67 9.86 7.75
C PRO A 191 25.73 11.13 6.89
N VAL A 192 25.91 12.29 7.52
CA VAL A 192 26.20 13.52 6.78
C VAL A 192 27.55 13.35 6.08
N ARG A 193 27.58 13.57 4.76
CA ARG A 193 28.76 13.41 3.91
C ARG A 193 29.45 14.74 3.70
N GLU A 194 28.68 15.73 3.32
CA GLU A 194 29.12 17.10 3.07
C GLU A 194 28.14 18.05 3.75
N GLY A 195 28.65 19.13 4.32
CA GLY A 195 27.87 20.01 5.19
C GLY A 195 28.73 21.05 5.87
N LYS A 196 28.09 22.05 6.46
CA LYS A 196 28.79 23.11 7.19
C LYS A 196 29.25 22.59 8.54
N ALA A 197 30.48 22.94 8.92
CA ALA A 197 30.94 22.65 10.28
C ALA A 197 30.17 23.52 11.27
N VAL A 198 29.34 22.92 12.10
CA VAL A 198 28.61 23.55 13.20
C VAL A 198 28.88 22.76 14.47
N ASN A 199 29.27 23.44 15.55
CA ASN A 199 29.63 22.80 16.82
C ASN A 199 30.69 21.69 16.66
N GLY A 200 31.65 21.87 15.73
CA GLY A 200 32.73 20.92 15.46
C GLY A 200 32.34 19.70 14.62
N GLN A 201 31.08 19.58 14.19
CA GLN A 201 30.56 18.47 13.40
C GLN A 201 30.09 18.97 12.03
N ARG A 202 30.27 18.17 10.97
CA ARG A 202 29.64 18.45 9.68
C ARG A 202 28.15 18.17 9.78
N GLU A 203 27.34 19.18 9.53
CA GLU A 203 25.89 19.08 9.64
C GLU A 203 25.23 19.70 8.41
N VAL A 204 24.02 19.21 8.10
CA VAL A 204 23.09 19.83 7.17
C VAL A 204 21.88 20.36 7.95
N VAL A 205 21.49 21.61 7.67
CA VAL A 205 20.27 22.20 8.24
C VAL A 205 19.19 22.28 7.17
N LEU A 206 18.06 21.61 7.41
CA LEU A 206 16.93 21.64 6.49
C LEU A 206 16.18 22.98 6.54
N PRO A 207 15.50 23.39 5.46
CA PRO A 207 14.79 24.67 5.38
C PRO A 207 13.86 24.91 6.57
N GLY A 208 13.94 26.10 7.17
CA GLY A 208 13.12 26.48 8.33
C GLY A 208 13.53 25.85 9.67
N GLY A 209 14.60 25.06 9.69
CA GLY A 209 15.14 24.41 10.89
C GLY A 209 16.29 25.17 11.55
N GLN A 210 16.80 24.60 12.64
CA GLN A 210 17.99 25.07 13.34
C GLN A 210 19.06 23.98 13.34
N ALA A 211 20.31 24.40 13.55
CA ALA A 211 21.41 23.46 13.74
C ALA A 211 21.22 22.63 15.01
N CYS A 212 21.78 21.43 15.00
CA CYS A 212 21.77 20.54 16.13
C CYS A 212 22.49 21.17 17.34
N PRO A 213 21.98 20.93 18.56
CA PRO A 213 22.72 21.29 19.75
C PRO A 213 24.07 20.57 19.79
N ALA A 214 25.05 21.20 20.44
CA ALA A 214 26.31 20.56 20.78
C ALA A 214 26.04 19.32 21.65
N SER A 215 26.89 18.30 21.49
CA SER A 215 26.90 17.09 22.33
C SER A 215 27.36 17.41 23.75
#